data_AF-A0A537JRT6-F1
#
_entry.id   AF-A0A537JRT6-F1
#
_cell.length_a   1.000
_cell.length_b   1.000
_cell.length_c   1.000
_cell.angle_alpha   90.00
_cell.angle_beta   90.00
_cell.angle_gamma   90.00
#
_symmetry.space_group_name_H-M   'P 1'
#
loop_
_entity.id
_entity.type
_entity.pdbx_description
1 polymer ?
#
loop_
_entity_poly.entity_id
_entity_poly.type
_entity_poly.pdbx_seq_one_letter_code
_entity_poly.pdbx_strand_id
1 'polypeptide(L)'
;GVIAPSELQRTKNQMLADSSEYNAALFAASSYRQVGNYLAIVAPYNGIISKRNIEVGSFVGNANEKPLFELEDNATLRLRVPVPEIYTGAALPDNTGDLTTRSLPDKKFKAKLVRKSGSIDNATRSEIWEFVIPNDDRQLKAGSYADVKLHFLRSQESFVVAASAVVTTLEKKFVIKVSNNTTQWIDVRPGFNMGDKQEIFGELRAGDTLVLKGNEELKAGTKLIPVISK
;
A
#
# COMPACT_ATOMS: atom_id res chain seq x y z
N GLY A 1 13.95 58.42 55.49
CA GLY A 1 13.05 57.62 56.34
C GLY A 1 13.65 56.23 56.48
N VAL A 2 13.76 55.72 57.69
CA VAL A 2 14.23 54.36 57.98
C VAL A 2 13.03 53.42 58.02
N ILE A 3 12.98 52.44 57.12
CA ILE A 3 11.94 51.41 57.10
C ILE A 3 12.51 50.17 57.79
N ALA A 4 11.73 49.54 58.66
CA ALA A 4 12.15 48.33 59.36
C ALA A 4 12.33 47.16 58.36
N PRO A 5 13.40 46.34 58.47
CA PRO A 5 13.61 45.19 57.59
C PRO A 5 12.43 44.20 57.56
N SER A 6 11.73 44.04 58.68
CA SER A 6 10.52 43.20 58.80
C SER A 6 9.35 43.73 57.95
N GLU A 7 9.21 45.04 57.82
CA GLU A 7 8.15 45.69 57.07
C GLU A 7 8.40 45.62 55.56
N LEU A 8 9.67 45.73 55.15
CA LEU A 8 10.08 45.46 53.77
C LEU A 8 9.82 44.00 53.38
N GLN A 9 10.16 43.05 54.26
CA GLN A 9 9.93 41.62 54.02
C GLN A 9 8.43 41.30 53.93
N ARG A 10 7.60 41.88 54.81
CA ARG A 10 6.14 41.73 54.77
C ARG A 10 5.56 42.25 53.46
N THR A 11 5.97 43.44 53.02
CA THR A 11 5.50 44.03 51.76
C THR A 11 5.95 43.22 50.54
N LYS A 12 7.19 42.71 50.56
CA LYS A 12 7.70 41.82 49.50
C LYS A 12 6.91 40.50 49.44
N ASN A 13 6.61 39.90 50.58
CA ASN A 13 5.80 38.68 50.64
C ASN A 13 4.35 38.94 50.18
N GLN A 14 3.76 40.09 50.53
CA GLN A 14 2.46 40.50 50.04
C GLN A 14 2.46 40.67 48.52
N MET A 15 3.43 41.40 47.97
CA MET A 15 3.60 41.58 46.52
C MET A 15 3.75 40.23 45.79
N LEU A 16 4.52 39.29 46.35
CA LEU A 16 4.67 37.95 45.78
C LEU A 16 3.37 37.13 45.84
N ALA A 17 2.59 37.27 46.92
CA ALA A 17 1.27 36.63 47.07
C ALA A 17 0.28 37.19 46.04
N ASP A 18 0.15 38.51 45.96
CA ASP A 18 -0.73 39.21 45.01
C ASP A 18 -0.34 38.88 43.56
N SER A 19 0.96 38.81 43.26
CA SER A 19 1.44 38.39 41.93
C SER A 19 1.10 36.94 41.62
N SER A 20 1.15 36.04 42.62
CA SER A 20 0.81 34.63 42.44
C SER A 20 -0.69 34.44 42.23
N GLU A 21 -1.51 35.19 42.96
CA GLU A 21 -2.96 35.20 42.82
C GLU A 21 -3.38 35.78 41.46
N TYR A 22 -2.76 36.88 41.02
CA TYR A 22 -2.97 37.44 39.68
C TYR A 22 -2.65 36.41 38.58
N ASN A 23 -1.51 35.73 38.67
CA ASN A 23 -1.13 34.69 37.71
C ASN A 23 -2.13 33.51 37.74
N ALA A 24 -2.57 33.08 38.92
CA ALA A 24 -3.57 32.02 39.06
C ALA A 24 -4.90 32.41 38.39
N ALA A 25 -5.38 33.64 38.62
CA ALA A 25 -6.59 34.17 37.99
C ALA A 25 -6.44 34.27 36.46
N LEU A 26 -5.26 34.70 35.98
CA LEU A 26 -4.95 34.77 34.56
C LEU A 26 -4.97 33.39 33.90
N PHE A 27 -4.37 32.37 34.53
CA PHE A 27 -4.39 30.99 34.02
C PHE A 27 -5.80 30.40 34.03
N ALA A 28 -6.61 30.67 35.07
CA ALA A 28 -8.00 30.28 35.12
C ALA A 28 -8.80 30.90 33.96
N ALA A 29 -8.63 32.20 33.72
CA ALA A 29 -9.26 32.89 32.60
C ALA A 29 -8.84 32.32 31.23
N SER A 30 -7.55 32.00 31.04
CA SER A 30 -7.09 31.35 29.80
C SER A 30 -7.69 29.95 29.61
N SER A 31 -7.82 29.18 30.69
CA SER A 31 -8.45 27.86 30.67
C SER A 31 -9.91 27.95 30.23
N TYR A 32 -10.69 28.88 30.82
CA TYR A 32 -12.07 29.09 30.41
C TYR A 32 -12.21 29.53 28.95
N ARG A 33 -11.31 30.38 28.44
CA ARG A 33 -11.31 30.72 27.00
C ARG A 33 -11.05 29.50 26.12
N GLN A 34 -10.11 28.64 26.52
CA GLN A 34 -9.80 27.41 25.79
C GLN A 34 -10.99 26.45 25.79
N VAL A 35 -11.68 26.30 26.94
CA VAL A 35 -12.93 25.53 27.03
C VAL A 35 -14.02 26.13 26.14
N GLY A 36 -14.16 27.46 26.13
CA GLY A 36 -15.07 28.17 25.24
C GLY A 36 -14.83 27.88 23.76
N ASN A 37 -13.57 27.72 23.34
CA ASN A 37 -13.24 27.35 21.96
C ASN A 37 -13.73 25.95 21.57
N TYR A 38 -13.84 25.00 22.52
CA TYR A 38 -14.39 23.67 22.25
C TYR A 38 -15.92 23.66 22.06
N LEU A 39 -16.61 24.76 22.40
CA LEU A 39 -18.06 24.89 22.15
C LEU A 39 -18.37 25.12 20.65
N ALA A 40 -17.40 25.66 19.90
CA ALA A 40 -17.51 25.85 18.46
C ALA A 40 -16.78 24.71 17.73
N ILE A 41 -17.56 23.76 17.21
CA ILE A 41 -17.00 22.66 16.42
C ILE A 41 -16.74 23.18 15.00
N VAL A 42 -15.46 23.37 14.67
CA VAL A 42 -15.00 23.78 13.34
C VAL A 42 -14.33 22.61 12.63
N ALA A 43 -14.46 22.57 11.31
CA ALA A 43 -13.77 21.57 10.51
C ALA A 43 -12.26 21.79 10.56
N PRO A 44 -11.44 20.76 10.88
CA PRO A 44 -9.98 20.91 10.95
C PRO A 44 -9.32 21.02 9.57
N TYR A 45 -10.03 20.68 8.50
CA TYR A 45 -9.57 20.78 7.11
C TYR A 45 -10.77 20.89 6.14
N ASN A 46 -10.49 21.20 4.87
CA ASN A 46 -11.51 21.26 3.83
C ASN A 46 -11.93 19.86 3.39
N GLY A 47 -13.23 19.57 3.36
CA GLY A 47 -13.73 18.26 2.97
C GLY A 47 -15.24 18.25 2.76
N ILE A 48 -15.80 17.05 2.69
CA ILE A 48 -17.24 16.81 2.68
C ILE A 48 -17.66 16.08 3.95
N ILE A 49 -18.83 16.43 4.49
CA ILE A 49 -19.41 15.70 5.63
C ILE A 49 -20.01 14.40 5.06
N SER A 50 -19.37 13.26 5.34
CA SER A 50 -19.84 11.95 4.87
C SER A 50 -20.92 11.36 5.78
N LYS A 51 -20.88 11.67 7.08
CA LYS A 51 -21.94 11.31 8.03
C LYS A 51 -22.24 12.44 9.00
N ARG A 52 -23.52 12.57 9.35
CA ARG A 52 -24.03 13.44 10.41
C ARG A 52 -24.80 12.56 11.39
N ASN A 53 -24.28 12.39 12.60
CA ASN A 53 -24.85 11.52 13.63
C ASN A 53 -25.59 12.30 14.73
N ILE A 54 -25.88 13.59 14.51
CA ILE A 54 -26.42 14.49 15.53
C ILE A 54 -27.53 15.38 14.97
N GLU A 55 -28.47 15.76 15.83
CA GLU A 55 -29.54 16.71 15.55
C GLU A 55 -29.50 17.90 16.50
N VAL A 56 -30.25 18.95 16.17
CA VAL A 56 -30.36 20.12 17.04
C VAL A 56 -31.10 19.71 18.31
N GLY A 57 -30.54 20.02 19.48
CA GLY A 57 -31.09 19.63 20.77
C GLY A 57 -30.62 18.27 21.28
N SER A 58 -29.83 17.52 20.50
CA SER A 58 -29.18 16.32 21.00
C SER A 58 -28.14 16.66 22.08
N PHE A 59 -28.11 15.86 23.15
CA PHE A 59 -27.07 15.93 24.18
C PHE A 59 -25.77 15.34 23.64
N VAL A 60 -24.64 16.00 23.90
CA VAL A 60 -23.29 15.60 23.45
C VAL A 60 -22.31 15.74 24.61
N GLY A 61 -21.34 14.83 24.70
CA GLY A 61 -20.23 14.98 25.66
C GLY A 61 -19.77 13.69 26.36
N ASN A 62 -20.35 12.53 26.03
CA ASN A 62 -19.88 11.27 26.59
C ASN A 62 -18.70 10.72 25.76
N ALA A 63 -17.66 10.22 26.43
CA ALA A 63 -16.43 9.73 25.78
C ALA A 63 -16.62 8.51 24.85
N ASN A 64 -17.74 7.79 24.99
CA ASN A 64 -18.08 6.60 24.19
C ASN A 64 -19.15 6.86 23.11
N GLU A 65 -19.51 8.12 22.84
CA GLU A 65 -20.47 8.46 21.78
C GLU A 65 -19.86 8.39 20.38
N LYS A 66 -20.72 8.16 19.39
CA LYS A 66 -20.33 8.23 17.98
C LYS A 66 -19.84 9.64 17.65
N PRO A 67 -18.90 9.80 16.69
CA PRO A 67 -18.50 11.12 16.22
C PRO A 67 -19.71 11.90 15.70
N LEU A 68 -19.79 13.19 16.03
CA LEU A 68 -20.92 14.04 15.62
C LEU A 68 -21.03 14.17 14.09
N PHE A 69 -19.87 14.33 13.46
CA PHE A 69 -19.70 14.40 12.02
C PHE A 69 -18.49 13.56 11.60
N GLU A 70 -18.61 12.88 10.48
CA GLU A 70 -17.46 12.30 9.77
C GLU A 70 -17.14 13.20 8.58
N LEU A 71 -15.88 13.63 8.49
CA LEU A 71 -15.38 14.50 7.43
C LEU A 71 -14.43 13.68 6.54
N GLU A 72 -14.56 13.84 5.23
CA GLU A 72 -13.70 13.17 4.24
C GLU A 72 -13.11 14.20 3.27
N ASP A 73 -11.80 14.11 3.05
CA ASP A 73 -11.14 14.76 1.91
C ASP A 73 -10.94 13.74 0.79
N ASN A 74 -11.71 13.92 -0.27
CA ASN A 74 -11.70 13.07 -1.45
C ASN A 74 -10.98 13.71 -2.65
N ALA A 75 -10.26 14.83 -2.46
CA ALA A 75 -9.51 15.48 -3.55
C ALA A 75 -8.33 14.64 -4.03
N THR A 76 -7.70 13.89 -3.12
CA THR A 76 -6.61 12.97 -3.44
C THR A 76 -6.84 11.65 -2.75
N LEU A 77 -6.93 10.57 -3.53
CA LEU A 77 -7.21 9.24 -3.00
C LEU A 77 -5.95 8.39 -2.93
N ARG A 78 -5.91 7.51 -1.93
CA ARG A 78 -4.85 6.51 -1.77
C ARG A 78 -5.39 5.12 -2.08
N LEU A 79 -4.80 4.47 -3.07
CA LEU A 79 -5.07 3.08 -3.40
C LEU A 79 -4.03 2.19 -2.72
N ARG A 80 -4.48 1.16 -2.02
CA ARG A 80 -3.62 0.11 -1.44
C ARG A 80 -3.76 -1.14 -2.29
N VAL A 81 -2.65 -1.57 -2.87
CA VAL A 81 -2.59 -2.72 -3.78
C VAL A 81 -1.73 -3.80 -3.12
N PRO A 82 -2.29 -4.97 -2.78
CA PRO A 82 -1.48 -6.12 -2.39
C PRO A 82 -0.79 -6.69 -3.63
N VAL A 83 0.54 -6.68 -3.62
CA VAL A 83 1.40 -7.18 -4.69
C VAL A 83 2.08 -8.47 -4.21
N PRO A 84 1.88 -9.62 -4.86
CA PRO A 84 2.50 -10.87 -4.44
C PRO A 84 4.03 -10.78 -4.40
N GLU A 85 4.66 -11.48 -3.45
CA GLU A 85 6.12 -11.46 -3.21
C GLU A 85 6.96 -11.67 -4.48
N ILE A 86 6.49 -12.51 -5.41
CA ILE A 86 7.21 -12.78 -6.67
C ILE A 86 7.42 -11.53 -7.54
N TYR A 87 6.54 -10.52 -7.43
CA TYR A 87 6.56 -9.29 -8.23
C TYR A 87 7.23 -8.11 -7.51
N THR A 88 7.53 -8.21 -6.22
CA THR A 88 7.97 -7.05 -5.40
C THR A 88 9.32 -6.50 -5.84
N GLY A 89 10.19 -7.39 -6.33
CA GLY A 89 11.51 -7.07 -6.89
C GLY A 89 11.47 -6.45 -8.30
N ALA A 90 10.33 -6.42 -8.98
CA ALA A 90 10.22 -5.73 -10.26
C ALA A 90 10.04 -4.21 -10.12
N ALA A 91 10.54 -3.52 -11.12
CA ALA A 91 10.31 -2.10 -11.32
C ALA A 91 8.97 -1.87 -12.01
N LEU A 92 8.33 -0.73 -11.70
CA LEU A 92 7.24 -0.21 -12.51
C LEU A 92 7.79 0.88 -13.44
N PRO A 93 7.53 0.83 -14.76
CA PRO A 93 7.75 1.97 -15.63
C PRO A 93 7.08 3.22 -15.06
N ASP A 94 7.85 4.31 -14.97
CA ASP A 94 7.42 5.61 -14.46
C ASP A 94 6.81 5.61 -13.05
N ASN A 95 6.91 4.49 -12.32
CA ASN A 95 6.21 4.28 -11.05
C ASN A 95 4.69 4.52 -11.16
N THR A 96 4.07 4.10 -12.25
CA THR A 96 2.62 4.28 -12.48
C THR A 96 1.86 2.97 -12.67
N GLY A 97 0.54 3.03 -12.43
CA GLY A 97 -0.42 1.99 -12.74
C GLY A 97 -1.71 2.59 -13.30
N ASP A 98 -2.39 1.83 -14.17
CA ASP A 98 -3.69 2.23 -14.72
C ASP A 98 -4.81 1.66 -13.85
N LEU A 99 -5.62 2.54 -13.27
CA LEU A 99 -6.74 2.19 -12.40
C LEU A 99 -8.07 2.32 -13.16
N THR A 100 -8.94 1.35 -12.96
CA THR A 100 -10.35 1.36 -13.36
C THR A 100 -11.22 1.02 -12.16
N THR A 101 -12.47 1.49 -12.13
CA THR A 101 -13.41 1.13 -11.07
C THR A 101 -14.65 0.50 -11.68
N ARG A 102 -15.35 -0.34 -10.91
CA ARG A 102 -16.60 -0.95 -11.36
C ARG A 102 -17.69 0.08 -11.65
N SER A 103 -17.66 1.21 -10.95
CA SER A 103 -18.59 2.32 -11.16
C SER A 103 -18.32 3.10 -12.44
N LEU A 104 -17.08 3.06 -12.95
CA LEU A 104 -16.63 3.78 -14.14
C LEU A 104 -15.69 2.88 -14.97
N PRO A 105 -16.22 1.85 -15.65
CA PRO A 105 -15.40 0.88 -16.38
C PRO A 105 -14.67 1.51 -17.59
N ASP A 106 -15.26 2.53 -18.21
CA ASP A 106 -14.70 3.19 -19.41
C ASP A 106 -13.66 4.27 -19.08
N LYS A 107 -13.54 4.68 -17.81
CA LYS A 107 -12.58 5.70 -17.38
C LYS A 107 -11.38 5.06 -16.72
N LYS A 108 -10.20 5.38 -17.26
CA LYS A 108 -8.91 5.03 -16.66
C LYS A 108 -8.34 6.22 -15.90
N PHE A 109 -7.86 5.95 -14.70
CA PHE A 109 -7.18 6.92 -13.85
C PHE A 109 -5.72 6.50 -13.70
N LYS A 110 -4.79 7.45 -13.79
CA LYS A 110 -3.38 7.17 -13.53
C LYS A 110 -3.12 7.21 -12.03
N ALA A 111 -2.59 6.12 -11.50
CA ALA A 111 -2.18 5.98 -10.12
C ALA A 111 -0.66 6.04 -10.03
N LYS A 112 -0.11 6.90 -9.18
CA LYS A 112 1.35 7.04 -8.98
C LYS A 112 1.79 6.32 -7.71
N LEU A 113 2.74 5.40 -7.82
CA LEU A 113 3.32 4.71 -6.67
C LEU A 113 4.06 5.73 -5.79
N VAL A 114 3.68 5.80 -4.52
CA VAL A 114 4.31 6.69 -3.53
C VAL A 114 5.03 5.93 -2.42
N ARG A 115 4.63 4.68 -2.15
CA ARG A 115 5.20 3.89 -1.07
C ARG A 115 5.07 2.39 -1.33
N LYS A 116 6.13 1.65 -1.04
CA LYS A 116 6.08 0.19 -0.84
C LYS A 116 6.20 -0.09 0.67
N SER A 117 5.49 -1.08 1.21
CA SER A 117 5.52 -1.35 2.66
C SER A 117 6.88 -1.86 3.14
N GLY A 118 7.71 -2.43 2.26
CA GLY A 118 9.01 -3.00 2.60
C GLY A 118 8.93 -4.28 3.43
N SER A 119 7.74 -4.86 3.56
CA SER A 119 7.48 -6.04 4.37
C SER A 119 6.38 -6.88 3.71
N ILE A 120 6.60 -8.19 3.70
CA ILE A 120 5.66 -9.19 3.19
C ILE A 120 4.74 -9.62 4.34
N ASP A 121 3.44 -9.53 4.11
CA ASP A 121 2.44 -10.09 5.01
C ASP A 121 2.45 -11.62 4.89
N ASN A 122 2.68 -12.32 6.00
CA ASN A 122 2.84 -13.78 6.01
C ASN A 122 1.53 -14.53 5.67
N ALA A 123 0.37 -13.95 5.95
CA ALA A 123 -0.93 -14.59 5.70
C ALA A 123 -1.29 -14.51 4.21
N THR A 124 -0.98 -13.39 3.56
CA THR A 124 -1.34 -13.12 2.15
C THR A 124 -0.18 -13.28 1.17
N ARG A 125 1.06 -13.48 1.66
CA ARG A 125 2.30 -13.54 0.87
C ARG A 125 2.45 -12.37 -0.11
N SER A 126 2.05 -11.19 0.35
CA SER A 126 1.97 -9.99 -0.47
C SER A 126 2.57 -8.78 0.26
N GLU A 127 3.15 -7.86 -0.50
CA GLU A 127 3.58 -6.54 -0.05
C GLU A 127 2.48 -5.51 -0.36
N ILE A 128 2.24 -4.53 0.51
CA ILE A 128 1.28 -3.47 0.23
C ILE A 128 1.97 -2.31 -0.47
N TRP A 129 1.55 -2.02 -1.69
CA TRP A 129 1.99 -0.86 -2.44
C TRP A 129 0.90 0.22 -2.42
N GLU A 130 1.29 1.45 -2.05
CA GLU A 130 0.39 2.58 -1.97
C GLU A 130 0.58 3.51 -3.16
N PHE A 131 -0.52 3.78 -3.84
CA PHE A 131 -0.58 4.69 -4.98
C PHE A 131 -1.46 5.89 -4.64
N VAL A 132 -1.12 7.05 -5.21
CA VAL A 132 -1.92 8.27 -5.12
C VAL A 132 -2.61 8.52 -6.45
N ILE A 133 -3.90 8.87 -6.38
CA ILE A 133 -4.74 9.23 -7.50
C ILE A 133 -5.33 10.63 -7.26
N PRO A 134 -5.01 11.61 -8.10
CA PRO A 134 -5.72 12.89 -8.13
C PRO A 134 -7.19 12.66 -8.49
N ASN A 135 -8.11 13.29 -7.76
CA ASN A 135 -9.55 13.15 -7.93
C ASN A 135 -10.22 14.53 -7.98
N ASP A 136 -9.71 15.38 -8.86
CA ASP A 136 -10.13 16.78 -9.00
C ASP A 136 -11.63 16.92 -9.30
N ASP A 137 -12.15 16.04 -10.17
CA ASP A 137 -13.58 15.97 -10.51
C ASP A 137 -14.44 15.28 -9.45
N ARG A 138 -13.84 14.76 -8.38
CA ARG A 138 -14.51 14.01 -7.29
C ARG A 138 -15.38 12.83 -7.76
N GLN A 139 -15.05 12.23 -8.90
CA GLN A 139 -15.78 11.11 -9.49
C GLN A 139 -15.49 9.79 -8.77
N LEU A 140 -14.29 9.64 -8.22
CA LEU A 140 -13.92 8.48 -7.43
C LEU A 140 -14.41 8.65 -5.99
N LYS A 141 -14.99 7.59 -5.43
CA LYS A 141 -15.48 7.55 -4.04
C LYS A 141 -14.54 6.73 -3.18
N ALA A 142 -14.15 7.27 -2.03
CA ALA A 142 -13.41 6.51 -1.01
C ALA A 142 -14.18 5.24 -0.59
N GLY A 143 -13.44 4.19 -0.23
CA GLY A 143 -14.01 2.89 0.13
C GLY A 143 -14.44 2.00 -1.05
N SER A 144 -14.42 2.51 -2.28
CA SER A 144 -14.71 1.67 -3.46
C SER A 144 -13.55 0.72 -3.78
N TYR A 145 -13.89 -0.46 -4.31
CA TYR A 145 -12.89 -1.33 -4.93
C TYR A 145 -12.50 -0.81 -6.31
N ALA A 146 -11.22 -1.00 -6.65
CA ALA A 146 -10.67 -0.64 -7.93
C ALA A 146 -9.79 -1.77 -8.47
N ASP A 147 -9.81 -1.92 -9.79
CA ASP A 147 -8.93 -2.81 -10.53
C ASP A 147 -7.75 -2.00 -11.03
N VAL A 148 -6.53 -2.49 -10.79
CA VAL A 148 -5.29 -1.82 -11.20
C VAL A 148 -4.48 -2.73 -12.11
N LYS A 149 -4.05 -2.18 -13.24
CA LYS A 149 -3.11 -2.83 -14.15
C LYS A 149 -1.72 -2.26 -13.90
N LEU A 150 -0.85 -3.13 -13.41
CA LEU A 150 0.56 -2.84 -13.16
C LEU A 150 1.41 -3.53 -14.21
N HIS A 151 2.25 -2.77 -14.89
CA HIS A 151 3.20 -3.29 -15.86
C HIS A 151 4.55 -3.48 -15.16
N PHE A 152 4.97 -4.73 -14.95
CA PHE A 152 6.20 -5.04 -14.26
C PHE A 152 7.36 -5.18 -15.26
N LEU A 153 8.50 -4.58 -14.93
CA LEU A 153 9.77 -4.78 -15.62
C LEU A 153 10.77 -5.44 -14.67
N ARG A 154 11.37 -6.54 -15.11
CA ARG A 154 12.43 -7.23 -14.39
C ARG A 154 13.79 -6.79 -14.93
N SER A 155 14.72 -6.50 -14.03
CA SER A 155 16.08 -6.06 -14.38
C SER A 155 17.05 -7.22 -14.62
N GLN A 156 16.77 -8.41 -14.08
CA GLN A 156 17.54 -9.62 -14.34
C GLN A 156 17.11 -10.28 -15.64
N GLU A 157 18.10 -10.79 -16.38
CA GLU A 157 17.87 -11.68 -17.52
C GLU A 157 17.16 -12.95 -17.06
N SER A 158 16.17 -13.38 -17.84
CA SER A 158 15.39 -14.58 -17.59
C SER A 158 15.02 -15.23 -18.91
N PHE A 159 14.67 -16.51 -18.85
CA PHE A 159 14.15 -17.22 -20.02
C PHE A 159 12.63 -17.24 -19.96
N VAL A 160 12.00 -16.97 -21.09
CA VAL A 160 10.55 -17.08 -21.23
C VAL A 160 10.27 -18.27 -22.14
N VAL A 161 9.57 -19.26 -21.59
CA VAL A 161 9.17 -20.48 -22.30
C VAL A 161 7.65 -20.58 -22.37
N ALA A 162 7.13 -21.43 -23.24
CA ALA A 162 5.71 -21.76 -23.22
C ALA A 162 5.35 -22.37 -21.86
N ALA A 163 4.21 -22.00 -21.28
CA ALA A 163 3.78 -22.53 -19.98
C ALA A 163 3.65 -24.06 -19.99
N SER A 164 3.31 -24.66 -21.14
CA SER A 164 3.22 -26.11 -21.33
C SER A 164 4.57 -26.85 -21.33
N ALA A 165 5.69 -26.12 -21.44
CA ALA A 165 7.03 -26.71 -21.42
C ALA A 165 7.54 -26.94 -19.99
N VAL A 166 6.94 -26.28 -18.99
CA VAL A 166 7.32 -26.39 -17.59
C VAL A 166 6.57 -27.55 -16.95
N VAL A 167 7.29 -28.61 -16.60
CA VAL A 167 6.75 -29.76 -15.88
C VAL A 167 6.82 -29.47 -14.38
N THR A 168 5.69 -29.63 -13.69
CA THR A 168 5.60 -29.46 -12.24
C THR A 168 5.26 -30.79 -11.60
N THR A 169 6.16 -31.29 -10.76
CA THR A 169 5.95 -32.48 -9.93
C THR A 169 5.71 -32.09 -8.48
N LEU A 170 5.44 -33.06 -7.60
CA LEU A 170 5.33 -32.83 -6.16
C LEU A 170 6.65 -32.36 -5.53
N GLU A 171 7.79 -32.68 -6.12
CA GLU A 171 9.11 -32.40 -5.56
C GLU A 171 9.78 -31.20 -6.20
N LYS A 172 9.60 -31.00 -7.51
CA LYS A 172 10.33 -29.98 -8.26
C LYS A 172 9.63 -29.53 -9.54
N LYS A 173 10.12 -28.41 -10.07
CA LYS A 173 9.75 -27.90 -11.39
C LYS A 173 10.96 -27.99 -12.32
N PHE A 174 10.75 -28.49 -13.52
CA PHE A 174 11.82 -28.67 -14.49
C PHE A 174 11.33 -28.45 -15.92
N VAL A 175 12.26 -28.22 -16.83
CA VAL A 175 12.03 -28.27 -18.28
C VAL A 175 12.82 -29.42 -18.88
N ILE A 176 12.35 -29.93 -20.01
CA ILE A 176 13.01 -31.02 -20.72
C ILE A 176 13.76 -30.43 -21.90
N LYS A 177 15.09 -30.41 -21.79
CA LYS A 177 16.00 -30.03 -22.87
C LYS A 177 16.28 -31.23 -23.78
N VAL A 178 16.33 -30.99 -25.08
CA VAL A 178 16.74 -32.00 -26.05
C VAL A 178 18.15 -31.65 -26.53
N SER A 179 19.09 -32.57 -26.32
CA SER A 179 20.47 -32.47 -26.80
C SER A 179 20.89 -33.80 -27.40
N ASN A 180 21.47 -33.80 -28.60
CA ASN A 180 21.87 -35.02 -29.32
C ASN A 180 20.75 -36.08 -29.38
N ASN A 181 19.52 -35.66 -29.75
CA ASN A 181 18.32 -36.50 -29.79
C ASN A 181 17.97 -37.21 -28.47
N THR A 182 18.48 -36.73 -27.35
CA THR A 182 18.28 -37.30 -26.02
C THR A 182 17.71 -36.25 -25.07
N THR A 183 16.78 -36.64 -24.21
CA THR A 183 16.18 -35.77 -23.19
C THR A 183 17.09 -35.56 -21.98
N GLN A 184 17.09 -34.34 -21.45
CA GLN A 184 17.75 -33.97 -20.21
C GLN A 184 16.77 -33.13 -19.37
N TRP A 185 16.61 -33.50 -18.10
CA TRP A 185 15.82 -32.69 -17.16
C TRP A 185 16.69 -31.58 -16.61
N ILE A 186 16.21 -30.35 -16.73
CA ILE A 186 16.86 -29.17 -16.18
C ILE A 186 15.91 -28.58 -15.15
N ASP A 187 16.32 -28.62 -13.87
CA ASP A 187 15.54 -28.06 -12.78
C ASP A 187 15.46 -26.54 -12.93
N VAL A 188 14.26 -25.98 -12.80
CA VAL A 188 14.01 -24.55 -12.98
C VAL A 188 13.13 -23.98 -11.88
N ARG A 189 13.34 -22.71 -11.56
CA ARG A 189 12.46 -21.93 -10.69
C ARG A 189 11.53 -21.07 -11.54
N PRO A 190 10.20 -21.17 -11.40
CA PRO A 190 9.28 -20.32 -12.14
C PRO A 190 9.31 -18.88 -11.62
N GLY A 191 9.23 -17.93 -12.55
CA GLY A 191 9.04 -16.50 -12.33
C GLY A 191 7.63 -16.03 -12.70
N PHE A 192 7.55 -14.89 -13.39
CA PHE A 192 6.30 -14.31 -13.86
C PHE A 192 5.50 -15.25 -14.77
N ASN A 193 4.21 -15.35 -14.48
CA ASN A 193 3.25 -16.04 -15.33
C ASN A 193 2.59 -15.01 -16.25
N MET A 194 2.69 -15.22 -17.55
CA MET A 194 2.19 -14.33 -18.60
C MET A 194 1.00 -14.96 -19.36
N GLY A 195 0.38 -16.01 -18.81
CA GLY A 195 -0.73 -16.74 -19.41
C GLY A 195 -0.26 -17.93 -20.26
N ASP A 196 0.11 -17.68 -21.52
CA ASP A 196 0.62 -18.69 -22.44
C ASP A 196 2.12 -18.98 -22.26
N LYS A 197 2.81 -18.05 -21.59
CA LYS A 197 4.25 -18.09 -21.32
C LYS A 197 4.54 -18.03 -19.83
N GLN A 198 5.64 -18.66 -19.45
CA GLN A 198 6.15 -18.73 -18.10
C GLN A 198 7.62 -18.32 -18.11
N GLU A 199 7.95 -17.35 -17.28
CA GLU A 199 9.34 -17.01 -16.99
C GLU A 199 9.96 -18.12 -16.12
N ILE A 200 11.21 -18.49 -16.41
CA ILE A 200 11.96 -19.51 -15.68
C ILE A 200 13.41 -19.07 -15.45
N PHE A 201 13.97 -19.56 -14.34
CA PHE A 201 15.36 -19.41 -13.95
C PHE A 201 16.00 -20.79 -13.76
N GLY A 202 17.07 -21.07 -14.48
CA GLY A 202 17.82 -22.32 -14.36
C GLY A 202 19.04 -22.32 -15.27
N GLU A 203 19.74 -23.45 -15.32
CA GLU A 203 20.95 -23.64 -16.12
C GLU A 203 20.61 -23.86 -17.60
N LEU A 204 20.09 -22.82 -18.24
CA LEU A 204 19.73 -22.80 -19.66
C LEU A 204 20.59 -21.80 -20.42
N ARG A 205 20.76 -22.05 -21.72
CA ARG A 205 21.45 -21.14 -22.64
C ARG A 205 20.53 -20.76 -23.79
N ALA A 206 20.72 -19.55 -24.31
CA ALA A 206 20.04 -19.13 -25.53
C ALA A 206 20.35 -20.10 -26.68
N GLY A 207 19.31 -20.54 -27.39
CA GLY A 207 19.42 -21.55 -28.45
C GLY A 207 19.16 -22.99 -28.01
N ASP A 208 18.99 -23.25 -26.71
CA ASP A 208 18.59 -24.57 -26.22
C ASP A 208 17.20 -24.96 -26.75
N THR A 209 17.07 -26.21 -27.22
CA THR A 209 15.77 -26.75 -27.68
C THR A 209 15.06 -27.43 -26.51
N LEU A 210 13.84 -26.96 -26.22
CA LEU A 210 13.01 -27.50 -25.14
C LEU A 210 11.78 -28.21 -25.72
N VAL A 211 11.29 -29.23 -25.00
CA VAL A 211 10.04 -29.91 -25.33
C VAL A 211 8.85 -28.97 -25.03
N LEU A 212 8.02 -28.69 -26.04
CA LEU A 212 6.89 -27.76 -25.91
C LEU A 212 5.80 -28.23 -24.95
N LYS A 213 5.50 -29.54 -24.94
CA LYS A 213 4.54 -30.18 -24.03
C LYS A 213 5.30 -31.22 -23.21
N GLY A 214 5.92 -30.78 -22.12
CA GLY A 214 6.64 -31.66 -21.22
C GLY A 214 5.67 -32.51 -20.39
N ASN A 215 6.02 -33.75 -20.12
CA ASN A 215 5.35 -34.59 -19.13
C ASN A 215 6.39 -35.34 -18.29
N GLU A 216 5.98 -35.89 -17.15
CA GLU A 216 6.88 -36.66 -16.27
C GLU A 216 7.29 -38.01 -16.87
N GLU A 217 6.55 -38.52 -17.86
CA GLU A 217 6.82 -39.79 -18.54
C GLU A 217 8.08 -39.72 -19.42
N LEU A 218 8.41 -38.55 -19.96
CA LEU A 218 9.62 -38.28 -20.73
C LEU A 218 10.84 -38.17 -19.81
N LYS A 219 11.31 -39.32 -19.30
CA LYS A 219 12.50 -39.41 -18.44
C LYS A 219 13.75 -38.88 -19.12
N ALA A 220 14.77 -38.54 -18.34
CA ALA A 220 16.09 -38.23 -18.87
C ALA A 220 16.69 -39.46 -19.59
N GLY A 221 17.37 -39.24 -20.72
CA GLY A 221 17.97 -40.31 -21.51
C GLY A 221 17.07 -40.91 -22.60
N THR A 222 15.81 -40.48 -22.71
CA THR A 222 14.89 -40.95 -23.75
C THR A 222 15.31 -40.41 -25.12
N LYS A 223 15.41 -41.30 -26.11
CA LYS A 223 15.66 -40.92 -27.51
C LYS A 223 14.39 -40.40 -28.16
N LEU A 224 14.45 -39.21 -28.75
CA LEU A 224 13.32 -38.59 -29.44
C LEU A 224 13.78 -38.04 -30.79
N ILE A 225 12.88 -38.01 -31.77
CA ILE A 225 13.08 -37.26 -33.02
C ILE A 225 12.33 -35.93 -32.84
N PRO A 226 13.04 -34.81 -32.62
CA PRO A 226 12.38 -33.53 -32.39
C PRO A 226 11.71 -33.02 -33.66
N VAL A 227 10.43 -32.64 -33.55
CA VAL A 227 9.73 -31.85 -34.57
C VAL A 227 9.75 -30.40 -34.10
N ILE A 228 10.52 -29.57 -34.80
CA ILE A 228 10.70 -28.16 -34.41
C ILE A 228 9.49 -27.37 -34.88
N SER A 229 8.65 -26.94 -33.94
CA SER A 229 7.69 -25.86 -34.18
C SER A 229 8.44 -24.53 -34.07
N LYS A 230 8.38 -23.71 -35.12
CA LYS A 230 8.79 -22.30 -35.04
C LYS A 230 7.79 -21.50 -34.22
#